data_AF-A0A1Y2VNX6-F1
#
_entry.id   AF-A0A1Y2VNX6-F1
#
_cell.length_a   1.000
_cell.length_b   1.000
_cell.length_c   1.000
_cell.angle_alpha   90.00
_cell.angle_beta   90.00
_cell.angle_gamma   90.00
#
_symmetry.space_group_name_H-M   'P 1'
#
loop_
_entity.id
_entity.type
_entity.pdbx_description
1 polymer ?
#
loop_
_entity_poly.entity_id
_entity_poly.type
_entity_poly.pdbx_seq_one_letter_code
_entity_poly.pdbx_strand_id
1 'polypeptide(L)'
;MHYIHIKNRSSHPQTFQCRSPYNGGKDLTIPANGEAKLEAADGTSGAIIAVHDGVIGEQCEITKSGWMGYDTIDISNICGAGGNMTCQQVGDPAGQYKGHELFMQACNDAWHKLPQDKKNKLNGFVFLDGKGNVKRIGAPKESQALEEFVRTFANGRTYIGVGAWGPSAGNPADNEQSKAGKGSKDILIVYSDGNAAPEPSKPFTGQAIQASAFNVLAAAPPSDIAVASVKATEATGPGILLTNHSAKKNTYFFYDNYWNGNGTEGNWKGPGN
;
A
#
# COMPACT_ATOMS: atom_id res chain seq x y z
N MET A 1 -10.51 20.92 -8.55
CA MET A 1 -9.89 20.80 -7.22
C MET A 1 -10.48 19.56 -6.56
N HIS A 2 -9.63 18.61 -6.17
CA HIS A 2 -10.06 17.34 -5.57
C HIS A 2 -9.66 17.27 -4.09
N TYR A 3 -10.31 16.38 -3.37
CA TYR A 3 -10.10 16.20 -1.94
C TYR A 3 -9.92 14.74 -1.54
N ILE A 4 -9.19 14.53 -0.46
CA ILE A 4 -9.15 13.27 0.29
C ILE A 4 -10.07 13.45 1.51
N HIS A 5 -11.09 12.61 1.59
CA HIS A 5 -11.99 12.50 2.74
C HIS A 5 -11.52 11.33 3.59
N ILE A 6 -11.22 11.57 4.86
CA ILE A 6 -10.74 10.54 5.79
C ILE A 6 -11.80 10.40 6.88
N LYS A 7 -12.34 9.19 7.04
CA LYS A 7 -13.31 8.88 8.10
C LYS A 7 -12.68 7.96 9.13
N ASN A 8 -12.64 8.40 10.38
CA ASN A 8 -12.32 7.54 11.51
C ASN A 8 -13.63 7.01 12.10
N ARG A 9 -13.88 5.71 11.98
CA ARG A 9 -15.06 5.04 12.55
C ARG A 9 -14.75 4.28 13.84
N SER A 10 -13.51 4.39 14.34
CA SER A 10 -13.17 3.85 15.64
C SER A 10 -13.87 4.64 16.75
N SER A 11 -14.04 3.98 17.90
CA SER A 11 -14.58 4.59 19.12
C SER A 11 -13.56 5.48 19.84
N HIS A 12 -12.33 5.59 19.32
CA HIS A 12 -11.27 6.43 19.83
C HIS A 12 -10.68 7.33 18.72
N PRO A 13 -9.95 8.40 19.08
CA PRO A 13 -9.21 9.19 18.11
C PRO A 13 -8.13 8.37 17.40
N GLN A 14 -7.93 8.62 16.10
CA GLN A 14 -6.86 8.01 15.32
C GLN A 14 -5.92 9.09 14.79
N THR A 15 -4.62 8.87 14.94
CA THR A 15 -3.59 9.75 14.36
C THR A 15 -3.10 9.17 13.04
N PHE A 16 -2.96 10.05 12.06
CA PHE A 16 -2.43 9.75 10.74
C PHE A 16 -1.20 10.60 10.46
N GLN A 17 -0.14 10.02 9.90
CA GLN A 17 0.89 10.80 9.23
C GLN A 17 0.40 11.09 7.81
N CYS A 18 0.28 12.37 7.46
CA CYS A 18 -0.04 12.80 6.11
C CYS A 18 1.26 13.13 5.39
N ARG A 19 1.73 12.23 4.53
CA ARG A 19 2.94 12.45 3.74
C ARG A 19 2.63 13.29 2.51
N SER A 20 3.67 13.99 2.04
CA SER A 20 3.62 15.13 1.10
C SER A 20 2.64 14.92 -0.09
N PRO A 21 1.91 15.94 -0.56
CA PRO A 21 1.76 17.28 0.01
C PRO A 21 0.62 17.39 1.04
N TYR A 22 -0.01 16.27 1.39
CA TYR A 22 -1.24 16.26 2.17
C TYR A 22 -1.02 16.80 3.59
N ASN A 23 -1.93 17.66 4.05
CA ASN A 23 -1.84 18.36 5.35
C ASN A 23 -0.49 19.10 5.57
N GLY A 24 0.18 19.51 4.49
CA GLY A 24 1.51 20.12 4.57
C GLY A 24 2.59 19.21 5.19
N GLY A 25 2.42 17.89 5.08
CA GLY A 25 3.35 16.91 5.66
C GLY A 25 3.17 16.67 7.16
N LYS A 26 2.15 17.27 7.79
CA LYS A 26 1.93 17.21 9.24
C LYS A 26 1.01 16.07 9.62
N ASP A 27 1.17 15.61 10.85
CA ASP A 27 0.26 14.64 11.44
C ASP A 27 -1.15 15.24 11.62
N LEU A 28 -2.16 14.38 11.52
CA LEU A 28 -3.56 14.70 11.65
C LEU A 28 -4.20 13.71 12.62
N THR A 29 -4.74 14.19 13.73
CA THR A 29 -5.56 13.38 14.63
C THR A 29 -7.04 13.64 14.34
N ILE A 30 -7.76 12.59 13.98
CA ILE A 30 -9.21 12.64 13.75
C ILE A 30 -9.91 12.06 14.98
N PRO A 31 -10.87 12.76 15.60
CA PRO A 31 -11.57 12.27 16.78
C PRO A 31 -12.35 10.98 16.49
N ALA A 32 -12.78 10.29 17.55
CA ALA A 32 -13.65 9.12 17.44
C ALA A 32 -14.90 9.44 16.60
N ASN A 33 -15.26 8.56 15.66
CA ASN A 33 -16.36 8.76 14.71
C ASN A 33 -16.28 10.08 13.91
N GLY A 34 -15.10 10.68 13.82
CA GLY A 34 -14.86 11.95 13.14
C GLY A 34 -14.47 11.78 11.68
N GLU A 35 -14.39 12.92 10.99
CA GLU A 35 -13.88 12.99 9.63
C GLU A 35 -12.98 14.20 9.43
N ALA A 36 -12.13 14.12 8.41
CA ALA A 36 -11.31 15.21 7.93
C ALA A 36 -11.32 15.26 6.41
N LYS A 37 -11.01 16.44 5.89
CA LYS A 37 -10.95 16.71 4.45
C LYS A 37 -9.65 17.44 4.14
N LEU A 38 -8.86 16.87 3.23
CA LEU A 38 -7.57 17.42 2.80
C LEU A 38 -7.62 17.75 1.32
N GLU A 39 -6.98 18.85 0.91
CA GLU A 39 -6.80 19.17 -0.49
C GLU A 39 -5.82 18.18 -1.15
N ALA A 40 -6.17 17.75 -2.37
CA ALA A 40 -5.38 16.82 -3.15
C ALA A 40 -5.43 17.21 -4.63
N ALA A 41 -4.64 18.22 -4.99
CA ALA A 41 -4.55 18.70 -6.36
C ALA A 41 -4.04 17.61 -7.33
N ASP A 42 -4.40 17.72 -8.61
CA ASP A 42 -3.84 16.87 -9.66
C ASP A 42 -2.32 17.02 -9.76
N GLY A 43 -1.63 15.93 -10.10
CA GLY A 43 -0.17 15.87 -10.16
C GLY A 43 0.51 15.69 -8.80
N THR A 44 -0.25 15.53 -7.71
CA THR A 44 0.31 15.27 -6.37
C THR A 44 0.45 13.77 -6.10
N SER A 45 1.44 13.38 -5.29
CA SER A 45 1.65 11.99 -4.86
C SER A 45 2.10 11.97 -3.41
N GLY A 46 1.48 11.11 -2.59
CA GLY A 46 1.68 11.04 -1.15
C GLY A 46 1.00 9.84 -0.50
N ALA A 47 0.90 9.86 0.84
CA ALA A 47 0.23 8.81 1.58
C ALA A 47 -0.48 9.32 2.84
N ILE A 48 -1.57 8.66 3.22
CA ILE A 48 -2.22 8.79 4.53
C ILE A 48 -1.93 7.53 5.32
N ILE A 49 -1.23 7.64 6.45
CA ILE A 49 -0.64 6.49 7.16
C ILE A 49 -1.17 6.45 8.59
N ALA A 50 -1.81 5.36 9.00
CA ALA A 50 -2.23 5.20 10.39
C ALA A 50 -1.02 4.95 11.32
N VAL A 51 -1.08 5.48 12.54
CA VAL A 51 -0.05 5.31 13.56
C VAL A 51 -0.61 4.54 14.76
N HIS A 52 0.12 3.52 15.20
CA HIS A 52 -0.24 2.60 16.27
C HIS A 52 0.92 2.49 17.25
N ASP A 53 0.69 2.89 18.51
CA ASP A 53 1.73 2.88 19.55
C ASP A 53 3.03 3.60 19.13
N GLY A 54 2.91 4.70 18.37
CA GLY A 54 4.05 5.48 17.86
C GLY A 54 4.76 4.87 16.64
N VAL A 55 4.25 3.77 16.09
CA VAL A 55 4.79 3.11 14.88
C VAL A 55 3.79 3.24 13.74
N ILE A 56 4.27 3.45 12.52
CA ILE A 56 3.41 3.47 11.33
C ILE A 56 2.82 2.09 11.04
N GLY A 57 1.60 2.04 10.53
CA GLY A 57 0.92 0.81 10.12
C GLY A 57 0.44 0.89 8.68
N GLU A 58 -0.84 0.59 8.49
CA GLU A 58 -1.51 0.62 7.20
C GLU A 58 -1.54 2.02 6.56
N GLN A 59 -1.36 2.03 5.25
CA GLN A 59 -1.16 3.23 4.45
C GLN A 59 -2.14 3.22 3.29
N CYS A 60 -2.70 4.38 2.97
CA CYS A 60 -3.30 4.64 1.67
C CYS A 60 -2.32 5.48 0.86
N GLU A 61 -1.71 4.89 -0.16
CA GLU A 61 -0.82 5.58 -1.09
C GLU A 61 -1.66 6.13 -2.24
N ILE A 62 -1.40 7.39 -2.62
CA ILE A 62 -2.27 8.15 -3.53
C ILE A 62 -1.38 8.92 -4.48
N THR A 63 -1.61 8.76 -5.78
CA THR A 63 -1.14 9.68 -6.82
C THR A 63 -2.34 10.20 -7.57
N LYS A 64 -2.51 11.52 -7.59
CA LYS A 64 -3.62 12.22 -8.22
C LYS A 64 -3.29 12.53 -9.68
N SER A 65 -4.15 12.15 -10.61
CA SER A 65 -3.98 12.37 -12.05
C SER A 65 -2.56 12.05 -12.56
N GLY A 66 -2.03 10.90 -12.14
CA GLY A 66 -0.69 10.44 -12.50
C GLY A 66 -0.67 9.77 -13.87
N TRP A 67 -0.51 8.45 -13.89
CA TRP A 67 -0.42 7.67 -15.12
C TRP A 67 -1.65 7.86 -16.02
N MET A 68 -1.42 8.36 -17.24
CA MET A 68 -2.48 8.68 -18.22
C MET A 68 -3.56 9.65 -17.68
N GLY A 69 -3.24 10.46 -16.67
CA GLY A 69 -4.18 11.38 -16.04
C GLY A 69 -5.16 10.72 -15.06
N TYR A 70 -4.95 9.45 -14.73
CA TYR A 70 -5.75 8.70 -13.76
C TYR A 70 -5.14 8.74 -12.36
N ASP A 71 -6.02 8.67 -11.36
CA ASP A 71 -5.56 8.43 -10.00
C ASP A 71 -4.98 7.02 -9.87
N THR A 72 -3.90 6.86 -9.13
CA THR A 72 -3.49 5.56 -8.58
C THR A 72 -3.69 5.63 -7.08
N ILE A 73 -4.49 4.72 -6.54
CA ILE A 73 -4.67 4.56 -5.10
C ILE A 73 -4.36 3.12 -4.75
N ASP A 74 -3.77 2.85 -3.61
CA ASP A 74 -3.62 1.50 -3.07
C ASP A 74 -3.71 1.54 -1.54
N ILE A 75 -3.99 0.37 -0.95
CA ILE A 75 -3.85 0.14 0.48
C ILE A 75 -2.66 -0.79 0.69
N SER A 76 -1.78 -0.39 1.59
CA SER A 76 -0.49 -1.00 1.81
C SER A 76 -0.26 -1.26 3.29
N ASN A 77 -0.03 -2.53 3.62
CA ASN A 77 0.34 -3.00 4.95
C ASN A 77 1.85 -3.31 5.07
N ILE A 78 2.65 -2.91 4.07
CA ILE A 78 4.08 -3.21 4.00
C ILE A 78 4.88 -2.69 5.22
N CYS A 79 4.41 -1.62 5.86
CA CYS A 79 5.02 -1.03 7.05
C CYS A 79 4.43 -1.55 8.36
N GLY A 80 3.38 -2.37 8.30
CA GLY A 80 2.69 -2.97 9.44
C GLY A 80 1.19 -2.72 9.42
N ALA A 81 0.52 -3.11 10.50
CA ALA A 81 -0.91 -2.89 10.67
C ALA A 81 -1.31 -2.89 12.14
N GLY A 82 -2.27 -2.04 12.51
CA GLY A 82 -2.90 -2.03 13.83
C GLY A 82 -4.41 -1.78 13.80
N GLY A 83 -4.94 -1.37 12.65
CA GLY A 83 -6.37 -1.24 12.39
C GLY A 83 -6.73 -1.64 10.97
N ASN A 84 -7.94 -1.30 10.55
CA ASN A 84 -8.45 -1.60 9.21
C ASN A 84 -8.56 -0.32 8.41
N MET A 85 -8.08 -0.34 7.17
CA MET A 85 -8.17 0.80 6.25
C MET A 85 -8.65 0.34 4.88
N THR A 86 -9.56 1.11 4.30
CA THR A 86 -9.98 0.98 2.90
C THR A 86 -9.90 2.31 2.18
N CYS A 87 -9.79 2.28 0.86
CA CYS A 87 -9.89 3.48 0.02
C CYS A 87 -10.66 3.24 -1.27
N GLN A 88 -11.33 4.26 -1.79
CA GLN A 88 -12.00 4.25 -3.10
C GLN A 88 -12.10 5.66 -3.68
N GLN A 89 -12.37 5.80 -4.99
CA GLN A 89 -12.81 7.10 -5.50
C GLN A 89 -14.26 7.36 -5.05
N VAL A 90 -14.57 8.61 -4.71
CA VAL A 90 -15.94 9.01 -4.35
C VAL A 90 -16.86 8.77 -5.55
N GLY A 91 -17.96 8.08 -5.29
CA GLY A 91 -18.95 7.69 -6.31
C GLY A 91 -18.69 6.33 -6.95
N ASP A 92 -17.60 5.63 -6.59
CA ASP A 92 -17.44 4.23 -7.00
C ASP A 92 -18.53 3.34 -6.36
N PRO A 93 -19.00 2.28 -7.05
CA PRO A 93 -20.01 1.38 -6.52
C PRO A 93 -19.58 0.72 -5.21
N ALA A 94 -20.54 0.49 -4.32
CA ALA A 94 -20.27 -0.23 -3.08
C ALA A 94 -19.65 -1.61 -3.35
N GLY A 95 -18.69 -1.98 -2.50
CA GLY A 95 -17.92 -3.22 -2.66
C GLY A 95 -16.74 -3.10 -3.64
N GLN A 96 -16.55 -1.95 -4.31
CA GLN A 96 -15.41 -1.66 -5.19
C GLN A 96 -14.43 -0.69 -4.53
N TYR A 97 -13.86 -1.11 -3.40
CA TYR A 97 -12.79 -0.40 -2.70
C TYR A 97 -11.49 -1.20 -2.70
N LYS A 98 -10.40 -0.60 -2.24
CA LYS A 98 -9.13 -1.25 -1.97
C LYS A 98 -8.94 -1.39 -0.47
N GLY A 99 -8.11 -2.35 -0.06
CA GLY A 99 -7.93 -2.69 1.35
C GLY A 99 -8.83 -3.83 1.83
N HIS A 100 -8.46 -4.37 2.98
CA HIS A 100 -9.22 -5.42 3.66
C HIS A 100 -9.97 -4.79 4.84
N GLU A 101 -11.29 -4.69 4.74
CA GLU A 101 -12.16 -3.97 5.69
C GLU A 101 -12.18 -4.54 7.11
N LEU A 102 -11.81 -5.82 7.25
CA LEU A 102 -11.64 -6.55 8.51
C LEU A 102 -10.23 -7.15 8.68
N PHE A 103 -9.19 -6.45 8.21
CA PHE A 103 -7.80 -6.95 8.18
C PHE A 103 -7.34 -7.50 9.53
N MET A 104 -7.48 -6.74 10.61
CA MET A 104 -7.02 -7.11 11.95
C MET A 104 -7.85 -8.24 12.55
N GLN A 105 -9.15 -8.34 12.22
CA GLN A 105 -9.97 -9.49 12.61
C GLN A 105 -9.51 -10.76 11.89
N ALA A 106 -9.27 -10.67 10.57
CA ALA A 106 -8.75 -11.79 9.80
C ALA A 106 -7.34 -12.20 10.25
N CYS A 107 -6.50 -11.23 10.62
CA CYS A 107 -5.19 -11.46 11.21
C CYS A 107 -5.29 -12.19 12.54
N ASN A 108 -6.19 -11.76 13.42
CA ASN A 108 -6.41 -12.39 14.72
C ASN A 108 -6.95 -13.83 14.56
N ASP A 109 -7.90 -14.04 13.65
CA ASP A 109 -8.44 -15.36 13.34
C ASP A 109 -7.36 -16.29 12.77
N ALA A 110 -6.52 -15.78 11.87
CA ALA A 110 -5.40 -16.54 11.30
C ALA A 110 -4.36 -16.87 12.38
N TRP A 111 -4.03 -15.91 13.25
CA TRP A 111 -3.12 -16.12 14.38
C TRP A 111 -3.60 -17.24 15.30
N HIS A 112 -4.87 -17.25 15.69
CA HIS A 112 -5.39 -18.28 16.59
C HIS A 112 -5.42 -19.68 15.97
N LYS A 113 -5.52 -19.78 14.65
CA LYS A 113 -5.42 -21.04 13.91
C LYS A 113 -3.97 -21.48 13.63
N LEU A 114 -3.00 -20.60 13.87
CA LEU A 114 -1.61 -20.84 13.50
C LEU A 114 -0.95 -21.84 14.48
N PRO A 115 -0.27 -22.89 14.00
CA PRO A 115 0.53 -23.79 14.82
C PRO A 115 1.60 -23.06 15.64
N GLN A 116 1.95 -23.59 16.82
CA GLN A 116 2.86 -22.92 17.74
C GLN A 116 4.27 -22.71 17.17
N ASP A 117 4.79 -23.66 16.40
CA ASP A 117 6.08 -23.54 15.72
C ASP A 117 6.12 -22.38 14.72
N LYS A 118 5.00 -22.13 14.04
CA LYS A 118 4.82 -20.98 13.14
C LYS A 118 4.67 -19.67 13.92
N LYS A 119 3.93 -19.67 15.03
CA LYS A 119 3.86 -18.51 15.95
C LYS A 119 5.23 -18.10 16.47
N ASN A 120 6.09 -19.07 16.81
CA ASN A 120 7.44 -18.79 17.28
C ASN A 120 8.29 -18.05 16.25
N LYS A 121 8.08 -18.30 14.95
CA LYS A 121 8.76 -17.59 13.84
C LYS A 121 8.29 -16.15 13.66
N LEU A 122 7.16 -15.78 14.28
CA LEU A 122 6.57 -14.44 14.23
C LEU A 122 6.88 -13.62 15.49
N ASN A 123 7.70 -14.15 16.40
CA ASN A 123 8.07 -13.44 17.62
C ASN A 123 8.82 -12.14 17.28
N GLY A 124 8.43 -11.04 17.95
CA GLY A 124 8.92 -9.69 17.65
C GLY A 124 8.21 -8.99 16.48
N PHE A 125 7.35 -9.70 15.74
CA PHE A 125 6.59 -9.15 14.61
C PHE A 125 5.09 -9.13 14.84
N VAL A 126 4.55 -10.02 15.67
CA VAL A 126 3.13 -10.01 16.08
C VAL A 126 3.03 -9.59 17.54
N PHE A 127 2.26 -8.53 17.79
CA PHE A 127 2.11 -7.93 19.11
C PHE A 127 0.71 -8.21 19.64
N LEU A 128 0.64 -8.87 20.79
CA LEU A 128 -0.62 -9.31 21.39
C LEU A 128 -1.08 -8.37 22.50
N ASP A 129 -2.39 -8.30 22.70
CA ASP A 129 -2.98 -7.73 23.91
C ASP A 129 -2.85 -8.69 25.11
N GLY A 130 -3.29 -8.25 26.29
CA GLY A 130 -3.28 -9.07 27.51
C GLY A 130 -4.20 -10.31 27.48
N LYS A 131 -5.03 -10.45 26.44
CA LYS A 131 -5.92 -11.61 26.21
C LYS A 131 -5.37 -12.54 25.13
N GLY A 132 -4.19 -12.24 24.56
CA GLY A 132 -3.58 -13.03 23.50
C GLY A 132 -4.15 -12.75 22.10
N ASN A 133 -4.93 -11.68 21.91
CA ASN A 133 -5.39 -11.26 20.59
C ASN A 133 -4.35 -10.39 19.91
N VAL A 134 -4.28 -10.44 18.58
CA VAL A 134 -3.38 -9.58 17.81
C VAL A 134 -3.85 -8.12 17.92
N LYS A 135 -3.01 -7.28 18.53
CA LYS A 135 -3.21 -5.82 18.62
C LYS A 135 -2.56 -5.10 17.43
N ARG A 136 -1.39 -5.57 16.99
CA ARG A 136 -0.61 -4.97 15.92
C ARG A 136 0.33 -5.99 15.30
N ILE A 137 0.72 -5.78 14.05
CA ILE A 137 1.85 -6.44 13.41
C ILE A 137 2.93 -5.42 13.01
N GLY A 138 4.18 -5.86 13.00
CA GLY A 138 5.31 -5.12 12.43
C GLY A 138 5.29 -5.12 10.91
N ALA A 139 6.36 -4.64 10.29
CA ALA A 139 6.44 -4.48 8.84
C ALA A 139 6.72 -5.82 8.13
N PRO A 140 5.83 -6.33 7.26
CA PRO A 140 6.08 -7.56 6.51
C PRO A 140 7.35 -7.51 5.65
N LYS A 141 7.74 -6.34 5.12
CA LYS A 141 9.00 -6.17 4.37
C LYS A 141 10.27 -6.51 5.17
N GLU A 142 10.17 -6.55 6.50
CA GLU A 142 11.30 -6.83 7.39
C GLU A 142 11.35 -8.32 7.80
N SER A 143 10.34 -9.12 7.43
CA SER A 143 10.24 -10.52 7.82
C SER A 143 9.45 -11.34 6.81
N GLN A 144 10.15 -12.23 6.09
CA GLN A 144 9.52 -13.17 5.17
C GLN A 144 8.47 -14.05 5.88
N ALA A 145 8.72 -14.46 7.12
CA ALA A 145 7.74 -15.26 7.88
C ALA A 145 6.45 -14.47 8.15
N LEU A 146 6.56 -13.18 8.46
CA LEU A 146 5.40 -12.31 8.63
C LEU A 146 4.68 -12.08 7.30
N GLU A 147 5.41 -11.83 6.21
CA GLU A 147 4.83 -11.70 4.87
C GLU A 147 4.02 -12.95 4.49
N GLU A 148 4.63 -14.14 4.62
CA GLU A 148 3.97 -15.42 4.36
C GLU A 148 2.70 -15.60 5.21
N PHE A 149 2.74 -15.21 6.49
CA PHE A 149 1.58 -15.23 7.37
C PHE A 149 0.47 -14.28 6.92
N VAL A 150 0.80 -13.01 6.61
CA VAL A 150 -0.20 -12.03 6.17
C VAL A 150 -0.86 -12.44 4.86
N ARG A 151 -0.08 -13.05 3.95
CA ARG A 151 -0.60 -13.61 2.69
C ARG A 151 -1.64 -14.70 2.90
N THR A 152 -1.69 -15.40 4.04
CA THR A 152 -2.71 -16.44 4.25
C THR A 152 -4.14 -15.89 4.37
N PHE A 153 -4.30 -14.60 4.68
CA PHE A 153 -5.62 -14.00 4.90
C PHE A 153 -5.87 -12.70 4.11
N ALA A 154 -4.83 -12.00 3.66
CA ALA A 154 -4.98 -10.70 3.00
C ALA A 154 -4.50 -10.64 1.55
N ASN A 155 -4.02 -11.75 0.98
CA ASN A 155 -3.45 -11.76 -0.38
C ASN A 155 -4.41 -11.17 -1.42
N GLY A 156 -3.95 -10.14 -2.13
CA GLY A 156 -4.71 -9.43 -3.16
C GLY A 156 -5.72 -8.40 -2.63
N ARG A 157 -5.95 -8.32 -1.32
CA ARG A 157 -6.85 -7.33 -0.70
C ARG A 157 -6.11 -6.09 -0.21
N THR A 158 -4.82 -6.23 0.07
CA THR A 158 -3.90 -5.16 0.42
C THR A 158 -2.53 -5.50 -0.15
N TYR A 159 -1.69 -4.48 -0.32
CA TYR A 159 -0.31 -4.64 -0.71
C TYR A 159 0.53 -5.05 0.51
N ILE A 160 1.18 -6.20 0.46
CA ILE A 160 1.81 -6.83 1.64
C ILE A 160 3.34 -6.89 1.52
N GLY A 161 3.88 -7.13 0.33
CA GLY A 161 5.31 -7.41 0.12
C GLY A 161 5.99 -6.44 -0.84
N VAL A 162 6.91 -6.96 -1.65
CA VAL A 162 7.59 -6.19 -2.69
C VAL A 162 6.80 -6.31 -4.00
N GLY A 163 6.14 -5.22 -4.39
CA GLY A 163 5.48 -5.07 -5.69
C GLY A 163 6.45 -5.13 -6.85
N ALA A 164 5.90 -5.06 -8.06
CA ALA A 164 6.73 -4.92 -9.25
C ALA A 164 7.61 -3.66 -9.14
N TRP A 165 8.93 -3.85 -9.14
CA TRP A 165 9.89 -2.76 -9.12
C TRP A 165 11.13 -3.16 -9.92
N GLY A 166 11.54 -2.31 -10.86
CA GLY A 166 12.69 -2.57 -11.73
C GLY A 166 12.53 -3.90 -12.48
N PRO A 167 13.50 -4.84 -12.40
CA PRO A 167 13.40 -6.14 -13.06
C PRO A 167 12.49 -7.15 -12.34
N SER A 168 12.04 -6.86 -11.11
CA SER A 168 11.15 -7.74 -10.36
C SER A 168 9.72 -7.55 -10.85
N ALA A 169 9.07 -8.65 -11.25
CA ALA A 169 7.65 -8.65 -11.58
C ALA A 169 6.75 -8.50 -10.34
N GLY A 170 7.33 -8.61 -9.13
CA GLY A 170 6.62 -8.58 -7.87
C GLY A 170 5.60 -9.70 -7.72
N ASN A 171 4.74 -9.58 -6.70
CA ASN A 171 3.62 -10.49 -6.54
C ASN A 171 2.42 -10.00 -7.39
N PRO A 172 1.82 -10.86 -8.23
CA PRO A 172 0.67 -10.46 -9.06
C PRO A 172 -0.52 -9.92 -8.24
N ALA A 173 -0.78 -10.48 -7.07
CA ALA A 173 -1.88 -10.03 -6.21
C ALA A 173 -1.59 -8.66 -5.58
N ASP A 174 -0.32 -8.33 -5.31
CA ASP A 174 0.06 -6.98 -4.84
C ASP A 174 -0.08 -5.96 -5.99
N ASN A 175 0.30 -6.32 -7.23
CA ASN A 175 0.18 -5.43 -8.40
C ASN A 175 -1.26 -5.05 -8.74
N GLU A 176 -2.22 -5.93 -8.42
CA GLU A 176 -3.64 -5.65 -8.59
C GLU A 176 -4.13 -4.48 -7.72
N GLN A 177 -3.53 -4.29 -6.53
CA GLN A 177 -3.81 -3.13 -5.70
C GLN A 177 -3.35 -1.81 -6.34
N SER A 178 -2.34 -1.82 -7.21
CA SER A 178 -1.83 -0.61 -7.86
C SER A 178 -2.57 -0.20 -9.14
N LYS A 179 -3.67 -0.87 -9.51
CA LYS A 179 -4.46 -0.52 -10.71
C LYS A 179 -5.02 0.91 -10.63
N ALA A 180 -4.81 1.68 -11.69
CA ALA A 180 -5.33 3.03 -11.79
C ALA A 180 -6.87 3.08 -11.73
N GLY A 181 -7.40 4.13 -11.12
CA GLY A 181 -8.83 4.47 -11.10
C GLY A 181 -9.31 5.06 -12.43
N LYS A 182 -10.47 5.74 -12.39
CA LYS A 182 -11.11 6.34 -13.57
C LYS A 182 -11.11 7.86 -13.46
N GLY A 183 -10.13 8.49 -14.12
CA GLY A 183 -9.90 9.93 -14.03
C GLY A 183 -9.34 10.34 -12.68
N SER A 184 -9.33 11.65 -12.44
CA SER A 184 -9.07 12.23 -11.13
C SER A 184 -10.38 12.56 -10.41
N LYS A 185 -10.54 12.04 -9.19
CA LYS A 185 -11.74 12.25 -8.36
C LYS A 185 -11.37 12.50 -6.90
N ASP A 186 -12.35 12.90 -6.11
CA ASP A 186 -12.21 12.85 -4.66
C ASP A 186 -11.95 11.40 -4.21
N ILE A 187 -11.14 11.23 -3.18
CA ILE A 187 -10.81 9.92 -2.59
C ILE A 187 -11.49 9.81 -1.23
N LEU A 188 -12.11 8.67 -0.94
CA LEU A 188 -12.62 8.32 0.37
C LEU A 188 -11.70 7.28 1.00
N ILE A 189 -11.18 7.59 2.18
CA ILE A 189 -10.46 6.68 3.05
C ILE A 189 -11.33 6.43 4.28
N VAL A 190 -11.50 5.16 4.64
CA VAL A 190 -12.18 4.78 5.89
C VAL A 190 -11.21 3.99 6.73
N TYR A 191 -11.01 4.45 7.96
CA TYR A 191 -10.28 3.76 9.01
C TYR A 191 -11.25 3.29 10.10
N SER A 192 -11.02 2.11 10.66
CA SER A 192 -11.80 1.56 11.78
C SER A 192 -11.04 0.43 12.46
N ASP A 193 -11.16 0.29 13.77
CA ASP A 193 -10.74 -0.95 14.46
C ASP A 193 -11.79 -2.06 14.27
N GLY A 194 -13.00 -1.69 13.88
CA GLY A 194 -14.09 -2.60 13.50
C GLY A 194 -14.13 -2.80 11.99
N ASN A 195 -15.28 -2.56 11.36
CA ASN A 195 -15.42 -2.68 9.91
C ASN A 195 -15.07 -1.34 9.20
N ALA A 196 -14.04 -1.37 8.36
CA ALA A 196 -13.59 -0.22 7.57
C ALA A 196 -14.23 -0.13 6.17
N ALA A 197 -15.25 -0.93 5.83
CA ALA A 197 -15.91 -0.86 4.54
C ALA A 197 -16.62 0.50 4.36
N PRO A 198 -16.52 1.18 3.21
CA PRO A 198 -17.21 2.46 2.96
C PRO A 198 -18.72 2.39 3.23
N GLU A 199 -19.36 1.27 2.86
CA GLU A 199 -20.74 0.93 3.21
C GLU A 199 -20.75 -0.41 3.99
N PRO A 200 -20.77 -0.40 5.34
CA PRO A 200 -20.63 -1.62 6.15
C PRO A 200 -21.70 -2.68 5.94
N SER A 201 -22.87 -2.28 5.44
CA SER A 201 -23.96 -3.19 5.08
C SER A 201 -23.72 -3.96 3.77
N LYS A 202 -22.67 -3.61 3.01
CA LYS A 202 -22.33 -4.25 1.74
C LYS A 202 -20.91 -4.83 1.83
N PRO A 203 -20.77 -6.17 1.74
CA PRO A 203 -19.47 -6.80 1.80
C PRO A 203 -18.60 -6.37 0.62
N PHE A 204 -17.28 -6.51 0.76
CA PHE A 204 -16.37 -6.37 -0.36
C PHE A 204 -16.71 -7.37 -1.46
N THR A 205 -16.86 -6.91 -2.70
CA THR A 205 -17.19 -7.77 -3.87
C THR A 205 -16.08 -7.80 -4.92
N GLY A 206 -15.05 -6.96 -4.78
CA GLY A 206 -13.84 -6.94 -5.60
C GLY A 206 -12.76 -7.90 -5.10
N GLN A 207 -11.85 -8.28 -6.00
CA GLN A 207 -10.69 -9.19 -5.86
C GLN A 207 -10.44 -9.90 -4.52
N ALA A 208 -11.28 -10.88 -4.20
CA ALA A 208 -10.75 -12.14 -3.70
C ALA A 208 -10.37 -12.97 -4.92
N ILE A 209 -9.13 -12.86 -5.42
CA ILE A 209 -8.60 -14.01 -6.14
C ILE A 209 -8.55 -15.11 -5.08
N GLN A 210 -9.43 -16.10 -5.17
CA GLN A 210 -9.38 -17.24 -4.28
C GLN A 210 -7.94 -17.73 -4.24
N ALA A 211 -7.37 -17.91 -3.05
CA ALA A 211 -6.00 -18.40 -2.88
C ALA A 211 -5.74 -19.72 -3.66
N SER A 212 -6.80 -20.49 -3.97
CA SER A 212 -6.78 -21.70 -4.79
C SER A 212 -6.48 -21.46 -6.28
N ALA A 213 -6.66 -20.25 -6.83
CA ALA A 213 -6.44 -19.95 -8.25
C ALA A 213 -4.95 -19.73 -8.60
N PHE A 214 -4.06 -19.60 -7.62
CA PHE A 214 -2.63 -19.34 -7.85
C PHE A 214 -1.77 -20.60 -8.04
N ASN A 215 -2.31 -21.80 -7.83
CA ASN A 215 -1.57 -23.04 -8.06
C ASN A 215 -1.47 -23.46 -9.54
N VAL A 216 -2.00 -22.67 -10.50
CA VAL A 216 -2.17 -23.11 -11.90
C VAL A 216 -1.43 -22.25 -12.95
N LEU A 217 -0.83 -21.10 -12.61
CA LEU A 217 -0.21 -20.21 -13.61
C LEU A 217 1.33 -20.29 -13.71
N ALA A 218 1.94 -21.36 -13.20
CA ALA A 218 3.31 -21.71 -13.58
C ALA A 218 3.34 -22.43 -14.94
N ALA A 219 2.85 -21.79 -16.01
CA ALA A 219 3.00 -22.30 -17.37
C ALA A 219 2.93 -21.20 -18.45
N ALA A 220 4.11 -20.90 -19.01
CA ALA A 220 4.44 -20.30 -20.31
C ALA A 220 4.05 -18.83 -20.63
N PRO A 221 4.99 -18.03 -21.17
CA PRO A 221 4.69 -16.72 -21.76
C PRO A 221 4.26 -16.85 -23.24
N PRO A 222 3.32 -16.01 -23.73
CA PRO A 222 3.15 -15.79 -25.16
C PRO A 222 4.05 -14.66 -25.65
N SER A 223 4.57 -14.86 -26.86
CA SER A 223 5.45 -13.98 -27.61
C SER A 223 4.70 -12.85 -28.36
N ASP A 224 5.48 -11.82 -28.69
CA ASP A 224 5.33 -10.85 -29.79
C ASP A 224 4.31 -9.70 -29.68
N ILE A 225 4.82 -8.51 -29.34
CA ILE A 225 4.43 -7.25 -29.99
C ILE A 225 5.69 -6.41 -30.25
N ALA A 226 5.98 -6.14 -31.52
CA ALA A 226 7.11 -5.31 -31.95
C ALA A 226 6.79 -3.81 -31.83
N VAL A 227 7.70 -3.03 -31.22
CA VAL A 227 7.65 -1.56 -31.18
C VAL A 227 8.96 -1.00 -31.76
N ALA A 228 8.84 -0.13 -32.77
CA ALA A 228 9.96 0.54 -33.41
C ALA A 228 10.67 1.49 -32.42
N SER A 229 11.98 1.30 -32.25
CA SER A 229 12.83 2.10 -31.37
C SER A 229 13.57 3.18 -32.16
N VAL A 230 13.56 4.41 -31.63
CA VAL A 230 14.52 5.45 -32.03
C VAL A 230 15.75 5.25 -31.16
N LYS A 231 16.90 4.93 -31.79
CA LYS A 231 18.17 4.69 -31.08
C LYS A 231 18.65 5.98 -30.41
N ALA A 232 18.55 6.03 -29.08
CA ALA A 232 19.42 6.88 -28.27
C ALA A 232 20.81 6.21 -28.20
N THR A 233 21.87 7.02 -28.27
CA THR A 233 23.26 6.58 -28.11
C THR A 233 23.45 5.80 -26.81
N GLU A 234 24.10 4.64 -26.91
CA GLU A 234 24.30 3.68 -25.82
C GLU A 234 25.05 4.33 -24.64
N ALA A 235 24.40 4.39 -23.48
CA ALA A 235 25.05 4.73 -22.22
C ALA A 235 25.76 3.47 -21.69
N THR A 236 27.07 3.56 -21.44
CA THR A 236 27.95 2.43 -21.07
C THR A 236 28.08 2.20 -19.55
N GLY A 237 27.05 2.55 -18.77
CA GLY A 237 27.02 2.36 -17.32
C GLY A 237 25.61 2.07 -16.77
N PRO A 238 25.49 1.67 -15.49
CA PRO A 238 24.18 1.50 -14.85
C PRO A 238 23.44 2.85 -14.84
N GLY A 239 22.24 2.87 -15.42
CA GLY A 239 21.45 4.09 -15.59
C GLY A 239 20.01 3.81 -15.97
N ILE A 240 19.15 4.82 -15.87
CA ILE A 240 17.72 4.74 -16.20
C ILE A 240 17.54 5.22 -17.64
N LEU A 241 16.99 4.37 -18.51
CA LEU A 241 16.54 4.77 -19.83
C LEU A 241 15.09 5.27 -19.73
N LEU A 242 14.87 6.57 -19.92
CA LEU A 242 13.54 7.13 -20.03
C LEU A 242 13.13 7.26 -21.50
N THR A 243 12.02 6.64 -21.86
CA THR A 243 11.39 6.82 -23.18
C THR A 243 10.11 7.64 -23.03
N ASN A 244 10.09 8.84 -23.59
CA ASN A 244 8.88 9.67 -23.66
C ASN A 244 8.06 9.27 -24.90
N HIS A 245 6.94 8.60 -24.69
CA HIS A 245 6.01 8.20 -25.76
C HIS A 245 4.94 9.27 -26.07
N SER A 246 5.03 10.47 -25.48
CA SER A 246 4.10 11.57 -25.75
C SER A 246 4.67 12.58 -26.75
N ALA A 247 3.78 13.25 -27.49
CA ALA A 247 4.15 14.35 -28.39
C ALA A 247 4.48 15.67 -27.65
N LYS A 248 4.49 15.67 -26.31
CA LYS A 248 4.70 16.86 -25.48
C LYS A 248 6.10 16.84 -24.85
N LYS A 249 6.66 18.04 -24.64
CA LYS A 249 7.88 18.20 -23.83
C LYS A 249 7.52 17.95 -22.36
N ASN A 250 8.26 17.05 -21.72
CA ASN A 250 8.13 16.75 -20.30
C ASN A 250 9.43 17.11 -19.58
N THR A 251 9.31 17.60 -18.34
CA THR A 251 10.43 17.83 -17.44
C THR A 251 10.38 16.76 -16.36
N TYR A 252 11.47 16.01 -16.19
CA TYR A 252 11.58 14.97 -15.17
C TYR A 252 12.47 15.49 -14.04
N PHE A 253 11.99 15.33 -12.81
CA PHE A 253 12.76 15.63 -11.60
C PHE A 253 13.17 14.31 -10.95
N PHE A 254 14.48 14.14 -10.77
CA PHE A 254 15.03 13.04 -10.00
C PHE A 254 15.45 13.59 -8.65
N TYR A 255 14.96 12.97 -7.58
CA TYR A 255 15.34 13.34 -6.21
C TYR A 255 16.40 12.35 -5.71
N ASP A 256 17.38 12.86 -4.97
CA ASP A 256 18.36 12.04 -4.27
C ASP A 256 17.64 11.21 -3.21
N ASN A 257 17.69 9.88 -3.32
CA ASN A 257 17.30 8.96 -2.26
C ASN A 257 18.46 8.01 -1.93
N TYR A 258 18.29 7.13 -0.95
CA TYR A 258 19.33 6.21 -0.46
C TYR A 258 20.05 5.39 -1.54
N TRP A 259 19.46 5.23 -2.74
CA TRP A 259 20.08 4.57 -3.90
C TRP A 259 20.48 5.51 -5.06
N ASN A 260 20.25 6.82 -4.95
CA ASN A 260 20.51 7.78 -6.03
C ASN A 260 21.56 8.85 -5.65
N GLY A 261 21.96 8.94 -4.38
CA GLY A 261 22.92 9.95 -3.92
C GLY A 261 24.35 9.63 -4.37
N ASN A 262 24.91 10.50 -5.24
CA ASN A 262 26.30 10.71 -5.69
C ASN A 262 27.33 9.54 -5.81
N GLY A 263 26.95 8.28 -5.60
CA GLY A 263 27.86 7.13 -5.64
C GLY A 263 28.85 7.01 -4.48
N THR A 264 28.71 7.77 -3.38
CA THR A 264 29.49 7.49 -2.15
C THR A 264 28.63 6.75 -1.13
N GLU A 265 28.86 5.44 -1.02
CA GLU A 265 28.27 4.58 0.00
C GLU A 265 28.43 5.17 1.40
N GLY A 266 27.30 5.39 2.08
CA GLY A 266 27.29 5.61 3.52
C GLY A 266 27.73 4.32 4.22
N ASN A 267 29.02 4.22 4.56
CA ASN A 267 29.58 3.19 5.42
C ASN A 267 28.88 3.18 6.79
N TRP A 268 27.77 2.46 6.91
CA TRP A 268 27.22 2.08 8.20
C TRP A 268 28.07 0.94 8.78
N LYS A 269 29.03 1.30 9.64
CA LYS A 269 29.62 0.34 10.58
C LYS A 269 28.61 0.12 11.71
N GLY A 270 28.01 -1.06 11.75
CA GLY A 270 27.12 -1.46 12.85
C GLY A 270 27.85 -1.47 14.20
N PRO A 271 27.11 -1.49 15.33
CA PRO A 271 27.71 -1.55 16.64
C PRO A 271 28.13 -2.99 16.98
N GLY A 272 29.42 -3.22 17.23
CA GLY A 272 29.92 -4.46 17.82
C GLY A 272 31.44 -4.63 17.80
N ASN A 273 32.03 -4.51 19.00
CA ASN A 273 33.43 -4.76 19.44
C ASN A 273 34.48 -3.66 19.19
#